data_AF-A0A2H3CNJ9-F1
#
_entry.id   AF-A0A2H3CNJ9-F1
#
_cell.length_a   1.000
_cell.length_b   1.000
_cell.length_c   1.000
_cell.angle_alpha   90.00
_cell.angle_beta   90.00
_cell.angle_gamma   90.00
#
_symmetry.space_group_name_H-M   'P 1'
#
loop_
_entity.id
_entity.type
_entity.pdbx_description
1 polymer ?
#
loop_
_entity_poly.entity_id
_entity_poly.type
_entity_poly.pdbx_seq_one_letter_code
_entity_poly.pdbx_strand_id
1 'polypeptide(L)'
;MEQRPHVLYITHLIRKGHGYPFWYPEPDSSRSAAYTERGVHPGDVGILNDIGGFNYLFNIFCDADDPVNNGNVPPDFQPLRPPNSEPLLVMPGCYRDNITSCSEPLRPYRVGVSDIPSISLARAGASFEFSTTKESAAILCLPNSATKHEYLNKGAIKEYATANGAAWYNYVNGSQYLARDAPNGSLYVVTGCDITDSWGTA
;
A
#
# COMPACT_ATOMS: atom_id res chain seq x y z
N MET A 1 6.04 -24.03 11.64
CA MET A 1 5.02 -23.29 10.86
C MET A 1 5.77 -22.56 9.77
N GLU A 2 5.46 -22.82 8.51
CA GLU A 2 6.06 -22.12 7.38
C GLU A 2 5.69 -20.63 7.47
N GLN A 3 6.69 -19.75 7.43
CA GLN A 3 6.44 -18.31 7.48
C GLN A 3 5.83 -17.87 6.15
N ARG A 4 4.68 -17.20 6.19
CA ARG A 4 4.00 -16.73 4.99
C ARG A 4 4.87 -15.67 4.28
N PRO A 5 5.15 -15.78 2.97
CA PRO A 5 6.05 -14.87 2.25
C PRO A 5 5.74 -13.38 2.45
N HIS A 6 4.47 -13.00 2.37
CA HIS A 6 4.06 -11.60 2.56
C HIS A 6 4.39 -11.07 3.97
N VAL A 7 4.31 -11.89 5.02
CA VAL A 7 4.65 -11.46 6.39
C VAL A 7 6.13 -11.15 6.50
N LEU A 8 6.98 -11.99 5.91
CA LEU A 8 8.42 -11.74 5.84
C LEU A 8 8.73 -10.48 5.05
N TYR A 9 8.16 -10.36 3.86
CA TYR A 9 8.30 -9.20 2.99
C TYR A 9 7.93 -7.90 3.71
N ILE A 10 6.76 -7.88 4.37
CA ILE A 10 6.29 -6.73 5.15
C ILE A 10 7.25 -6.42 6.30
N THR A 11 7.63 -7.42 7.09
CA THR A 11 8.51 -7.24 8.26
C THR A 11 9.86 -6.63 7.87
N HIS A 12 10.38 -7.01 6.70
CA HIS A 12 11.65 -6.52 6.20
C HIS A 12 11.57 -5.10 5.61
N LEU A 13 10.51 -4.79 4.85
CA LEU A 13 10.40 -3.51 4.16
C LEU A 13 9.72 -2.41 4.97
N ILE A 14 8.87 -2.73 5.95
CA ILE A 14 8.18 -1.72 6.79
C ILE A 14 9.16 -0.77 7.49
N ARG A 15 10.36 -1.28 7.81
CA ARG A 15 11.44 -0.53 8.49
C ARG A 15 12.06 0.56 7.60
N LYS A 16 11.74 0.59 6.31
CA LYS A 16 12.19 1.65 5.38
C LYS A 16 11.38 2.93 5.49
N GLY A 17 10.22 2.90 6.15
CA GLY A 17 9.43 4.10 6.41
C GLY A 17 8.70 4.66 5.19
N HIS A 18 8.51 3.85 4.14
CA HIS A 18 7.77 4.24 2.93
C HIS A 18 6.26 3.95 3.00
N GLY A 19 5.75 3.53 4.17
CA GLY A 19 4.38 3.07 4.35
C GLY A 19 4.30 1.54 4.41
N TYR A 20 3.07 1.02 4.30
CA TYR A 20 2.84 -0.43 4.38
C TYR A 20 3.15 -1.10 3.04
N PRO A 21 4.12 -2.01 2.94
CA PRO A 21 4.50 -2.65 1.69
C PRO A 21 3.49 -3.74 1.31
N PHE A 22 2.96 -3.72 0.09
CA PHE A 22 2.07 -4.77 -0.39
C PHE A 22 2.84 -5.87 -1.13
N TRP A 23 2.50 -7.11 -0.81
CA TRP A 23 2.94 -8.30 -1.53
C TRP A 23 2.09 -8.52 -2.78
N TYR A 24 0.78 -8.26 -2.69
CA TYR A 24 -0.13 -8.18 -3.83
C TYR A 24 -0.65 -6.75 -3.96
N PRO A 25 0.05 -5.87 -4.72
CA PRO A 25 -0.32 -4.47 -4.87
C PRO A 25 -1.47 -4.25 -5.88
N GLU A 26 -1.82 -5.26 -6.68
CA GLU A 26 -2.86 -5.13 -7.71
C GLU A 26 -4.22 -4.80 -7.09
N PRO A 27 -4.97 -3.85 -7.68
CA PRO A 27 -6.31 -3.56 -7.24
C PRO A 27 -7.26 -4.73 -7.51
N ASP A 28 -8.24 -4.89 -6.62
CA ASP A 28 -9.30 -5.88 -6.74
C ASP A 28 -10.14 -5.63 -8.00
N SER A 29 -10.02 -6.52 -9.00
CA SER A 29 -10.68 -6.40 -10.30
C SER A 29 -12.20 -6.55 -10.23
N SER A 30 -12.76 -7.00 -9.11
CA SER A 30 -14.20 -7.04 -8.88
C SER A 30 -14.82 -5.68 -8.54
N ARG A 31 -13.99 -4.65 -8.35
CA ARG A 31 -14.43 -3.28 -8.04
C ARG A 31 -14.80 -2.50 -9.29
N SER A 32 -15.32 -1.29 -9.09
CA SER A 32 -15.70 -0.41 -10.20
C SER A 32 -14.50 -0.15 -11.10
N ALA A 33 -14.75 -0.03 -12.41
CA ALA A 33 -13.68 0.27 -13.37
C ALA A 33 -12.89 1.53 -12.97
N ALA A 34 -13.57 2.54 -12.44
CA ALA A 34 -12.96 3.77 -11.94
C ALA A 34 -11.97 3.51 -10.79
N TYR A 35 -12.29 2.60 -9.86
CA TYR A 35 -11.34 2.21 -8.81
C TYR A 35 -10.20 1.35 -9.37
N THR A 36 -10.50 0.36 -10.20
CA THR A 36 -9.50 -0.58 -10.72
C THR A 36 -8.44 0.10 -11.60
N GLU A 37 -8.85 1.07 -12.42
CA GLU A 37 -7.94 1.89 -13.24
C GLU A 37 -7.04 2.78 -12.38
N ARG A 38 -7.60 3.36 -11.32
CA ARG A 38 -6.90 4.29 -10.44
C ARG A 38 -6.01 3.58 -9.42
N GLY A 39 -6.40 2.40 -8.95
CA GLY A 39 -5.78 1.70 -7.84
C GLY A 39 -5.95 2.41 -6.49
N VAL A 40 -5.24 1.89 -5.48
CA VAL A 40 -5.25 2.45 -4.12
C VAL A 40 -4.79 3.91 -4.12
N HIS A 41 -5.57 4.78 -3.49
CA HIS A 41 -5.35 6.21 -3.45
C HIS A 41 -5.59 6.81 -2.06
N PRO A 42 -5.05 8.00 -1.77
CA PRO A 42 -5.33 8.70 -0.53
C PRO A 42 -6.84 8.90 -0.33
N GLY A 43 -7.28 8.68 0.91
CA GLY A 43 -8.68 8.68 1.31
C GLY A 43 -9.35 7.31 1.24
N ASP A 44 -8.74 6.31 0.62
CA ASP A 44 -9.31 4.96 0.60
C ASP A 44 -9.35 4.37 2.01
N VAL A 45 -10.53 3.88 2.40
CA VAL A 45 -10.77 3.09 3.59
C VAL A 45 -10.77 1.62 3.18
N GLY A 46 -10.08 0.79 3.94
CA GLY A 46 -10.02 -0.63 3.64
C GLY A 46 -9.38 -1.46 4.73
N ILE A 47 -9.21 -2.75 4.43
CA ILE A 47 -8.66 -3.76 5.32
C ILE A 47 -7.46 -4.40 4.65
N LEU A 48 -6.36 -4.57 5.39
CA LEU A 48 -5.22 -5.37 4.93
C LEU A 48 -5.61 -6.84 4.97
N ASN A 49 -5.47 -7.53 3.85
CA ASN A 49 -5.87 -8.94 3.74
C ASN A 49 -4.71 -9.90 4.09
N ASP A 50 -5.04 -11.17 4.27
CA ASP A 50 -4.13 -12.21 4.73
C ASP A 50 -3.20 -12.78 3.66
N ILE A 51 -3.27 -12.24 2.44
CA ILE A 51 -2.35 -12.53 1.33
C ILE A 51 -1.35 -11.38 1.11
N GLY A 52 -1.50 -10.26 1.81
CA GLY A 52 -0.60 -9.10 1.72
C GLY A 52 -1.00 -8.05 0.69
N GLY A 53 -2.30 -7.93 0.40
CA GLY A 53 -2.91 -6.85 -0.38
C GLY A 53 -3.90 -6.02 0.44
N PHE A 54 -4.74 -5.26 -0.27
CA PHE A 54 -5.68 -4.31 0.34
C PHE A 54 -7.10 -4.52 -0.18
N ASN A 55 -8.04 -4.74 0.73
CA ASN A 55 -9.47 -4.82 0.45
C ASN A 55 -10.09 -3.44 0.60
N TYR A 56 -10.27 -2.76 -0.52
CA TYR A 56 -10.96 -1.48 -0.60
C TYR A 56 -12.42 -1.57 -0.15
N LEU A 57 -12.91 -0.51 0.51
CA LEU A 57 -14.29 -0.37 0.93
C LEU A 57 -14.93 0.85 0.26
N PHE A 58 -14.41 2.04 0.54
CA PHE A 58 -14.85 3.33 -0.01
C PHE A 58 -13.73 4.37 0.13
N ASN A 59 -13.85 5.50 -0.55
CA ASN A 59 -12.97 6.66 -0.42
C ASN A 59 -13.70 7.82 0.29
N ILE A 60 -13.05 8.40 1.31
CA ILE A 60 -13.64 9.47 2.12
C ILE A 60 -13.76 10.83 1.40
N PHE A 61 -13.03 11.04 0.31
CA PHE A 61 -13.04 12.30 -0.45
C PHE A 61 -14.05 12.27 -1.61
N CYS A 62 -14.46 11.08 -2.04
CA CYS A 62 -15.45 10.89 -3.09
C CYS A 62 -16.87 10.92 -2.49
N ASP A 63 -17.83 11.49 -3.21
CA ASP A 63 -19.25 11.41 -2.86
C ASP A 63 -19.76 9.95 -2.91
N ALA A 64 -20.94 9.69 -2.33
CA ALA A 64 -21.50 8.34 -2.27
C ALA A 64 -21.81 7.77 -3.67
N ASP A 65 -22.28 8.63 -4.58
CA ASP A 65 -22.63 8.33 -5.96
C ASP A 65 -21.46 8.44 -6.94
N ASP A 66 -20.28 8.86 -6.46
CA ASP A 66 -19.05 8.87 -7.26
C ASP A 66 -18.74 7.44 -7.77
N PRO A 67 -18.30 7.25 -9.03
CA PRO A 67 -18.01 5.93 -9.59
C PRO A 67 -17.01 5.09 -8.79
N VAL A 68 -16.12 5.70 -8.01
CA VAL A 68 -15.14 5.00 -7.17
C VAL A 68 -15.83 4.39 -5.93
N ASN A 69 -16.79 5.10 -5.34
CA ASN A 69 -17.58 4.58 -4.21
C ASN A 69 -18.72 3.69 -4.69
N ASN A 70 -19.37 4.07 -5.79
CA ASN A 70 -20.46 3.34 -6.43
C ASN A 70 -21.56 2.93 -5.43
N GLY A 71 -21.93 3.84 -4.53
CA GLY A 71 -22.92 3.62 -3.48
C GLY A 71 -22.46 2.75 -2.29
N ASN A 72 -21.22 2.25 -2.29
CA ASN A 72 -20.73 1.34 -1.25
C ASN A 72 -20.12 2.09 -0.05
N VAL A 73 -20.92 2.99 0.54
CA VAL A 73 -20.52 3.81 1.69
C VAL A 73 -21.38 3.51 2.93
N PRO A 74 -20.90 3.87 4.13
CA PRO A 74 -21.72 3.82 5.35
C PRO A 74 -23.01 4.65 5.24
N PRO A 75 -24.05 4.33 6.03
CA PRO A 75 -25.24 5.18 6.14
C PRO A 75 -24.88 6.62 6.53
N ASP A 76 -25.63 7.58 5.99
CA ASP A 76 -25.46 9.02 6.22
C ASP A 76 -24.05 9.55 5.91
N PHE A 77 -23.30 8.84 5.07
CA PHE A 77 -21.95 9.22 4.68
C PHE A 77 -21.92 10.63 4.07
N GLN A 78 -20.99 11.44 4.56
CA GLN A 78 -20.68 12.77 4.04
C GLN A 78 -19.19 12.81 3.74
N PRO A 79 -18.75 13.10 2.50
CA PRO A 79 -17.34 13.11 2.19
C PRO A 79 -16.60 14.19 2.97
N LEU A 80 -15.35 13.90 3.31
CA LEU A 80 -14.44 14.86 3.91
C LEU A 80 -14.10 15.93 2.86
N ARG A 81 -14.67 17.12 3.02
CA ARG A 81 -14.33 18.31 2.24
C ARG A 81 -13.47 19.25 3.09
N PRO A 82 -12.13 19.23 2.95
CA PRO A 82 -11.28 20.15 3.69
C PRO A 82 -11.61 21.60 3.27
N PRO A 83 -11.73 22.56 4.22
CA PRO A 83 -12.06 23.95 3.91
C PRO A 83 -10.96 24.66 3.11
N ASN A 84 -9.72 24.21 3.28
CA ASN A 84 -8.59 24.60 2.45
C ASN A 84 -8.22 23.37 1.61
N SER A 85 -8.52 23.42 0.31
CA SER A 85 -8.12 22.38 -0.65
C SER A 85 -6.60 22.42 -0.84
N GLU A 86 -5.84 21.94 0.15
CA GLU A 86 -4.45 21.63 -0.10
C GLU A 86 -4.40 20.52 -1.16
N PRO A 87 -3.71 20.75 -2.28
CA PRO A 87 -3.68 19.78 -3.36
C PRO A 87 -2.99 18.51 -2.88
N LEU A 88 -3.38 17.40 -3.48
CA LEU A 88 -2.65 16.15 -3.36
C LEU A 88 -1.19 16.37 -3.83
N LEU A 89 -0.22 16.09 -2.97
CA LEU A 89 1.18 16.14 -3.34
C LEU A 89 1.47 14.95 -4.26
N VAL A 90 1.97 15.24 -5.46
CA VAL A 90 2.38 14.23 -6.44
C VAL A 90 3.88 14.39 -6.72
N MET A 91 4.67 13.36 -6.45
CA MET A 91 6.12 13.34 -6.68
C MET A 91 6.50 12.15 -7.58
N PRO A 92 6.73 12.38 -8.88
CA PRO A 92 7.17 11.33 -9.79
C PRO A 92 8.64 10.94 -9.53
N GLY A 93 8.99 9.69 -9.85
CA GLY A 93 10.38 9.21 -9.79
C GLY A 93 10.96 9.16 -8.38
N CYS A 94 10.13 8.87 -7.37
CA CYS A 94 10.51 8.97 -5.97
C CYS A 94 11.49 7.89 -5.51
N TYR A 95 11.67 6.83 -6.30
CA TYR A 95 12.60 5.74 -6.03
C TYR A 95 13.56 5.51 -7.21
N ARG A 96 14.66 4.82 -6.94
CA ARG A 96 15.45 4.18 -8.00
C ARG A 96 14.75 2.89 -8.43
N ASP A 97 15.49 2.01 -9.10
CA ASP A 97 15.01 0.72 -9.59
C ASP A 97 14.57 -0.28 -8.50
N ASN A 98 14.84 -0.03 -7.21
CA ASN A 98 14.50 -0.97 -6.14
C ASN A 98 14.47 -0.36 -4.72
N ILE A 99 13.81 -1.09 -3.83
CA ILE A 99 13.83 -0.95 -2.37
C ILE A 99 14.19 -2.32 -1.79
N THR A 100 15.21 -2.40 -0.94
CA THR A 100 15.69 -3.68 -0.37
C THR A 100 15.71 -3.63 1.14
N SER A 101 15.64 -4.77 1.82
CA SER A 101 15.73 -4.83 3.29
C SER A 101 17.10 -4.39 3.86
N CYS A 102 18.16 -4.35 3.06
CA CYS A 102 19.47 -3.86 3.47
C CYS A 102 19.60 -2.33 3.34
N SER A 103 20.38 -1.74 4.25
CA SER A 103 20.69 -0.30 4.25
C SER A 103 21.94 0.03 3.44
N GLU A 104 22.73 -1.00 3.07
CA GLU A 104 23.97 -0.85 2.32
C GLU A 104 23.71 -0.74 0.81
N PRO A 105 24.56 -0.01 0.06
CA PRO A 105 24.45 0.05 -1.38
C PRO A 105 24.58 -1.35 -1.98
N LEU A 106 23.62 -1.72 -2.82
CA LEU A 106 23.69 -2.92 -3.66
C LEU A 106 25.03 -2.91 -4.40
N ARG A 107 25.91 -3.86 -4.06
CA ARG A 107 27.16 -4.03 -4.80
C ARG A 107 26.85 -4.83 -6.07
N PRO A 108 27.36 -4.43 -7.24
CA PRO A 108 27.32 -5.31 -8.41
C PRO A 108 28.00 -6.63 -8.04
N TYR A 109 27.43 -7.75 -8.49
CA TYR A 109 27.96 -9.09 -8.24
C TYR A 109 29.46 -9.12 -8.56
N ARG A 110 30.30 -9.18 -7.53
CA ARG A 110 31.75 -9.33 -7.65
C ARG A 110 32.10 -10.66 -7.02
N VAL A 111 32.63 -11.57 -7.83
CA VAL A 111 33.25 -12.81 -7.36
C VAL A 111 34.43 -12.41 -6.47
N GLY A 112 34.23 -12.52 -5.16
CA GLY A 112 35.21 -12.15 -4.15
C GLY A 112 34.58 -12.26 -2.77
N VAL A 113 34.94 -13.32 -2.05
CA VAL A 113 34.45 -13.63 -0.70
C VAL A 113 34.77 -12.45 0.22
N SER A 114 33.74 -11.75 0.66
CA SER A 114 33.82 -10.81 1.77
C SER A 114 32.79 -11.28 2.80
N ASP A 115 33.26 -11.55 4.02
CA ASP A 115 32.45 -12.05 5.16
C ASP A 115 31.42 -11.03 5.69
N ILE A 116 31.06 -10.02 4.89
CA ILE A 116 30.07 -9.00 5.27
C ILE A 116 28.70 -9.45 4.77
N PRO A 117 27.67 -9.51 5.65
CA PRO A 117 26.31 -9.82 5.22
C PRO A 117 25.83 -8.79 4.20
N SER A 118 25.59 -9.23 2.97
CA SER A 118 25.31 -8.35 1.84
C SER A 118 24.14 -8.86 1.00
N ILE A 119 23.53 -7.91 0.29
CA ILE A 119 22.57 -8.19 -0.77
C ILE A 119 23.21 -7.70 -2.07
N SER A 120 23.20 -8.53 -3.10
CA SER A 120 23.60 -8.12 -4.45
C SER A 120 22.42 -8.23 -5.41
N LEU A 121 22.37 -7.27 -6.33
CA LEU A 121 21.37 -7.21 -7.39
C LEU A 121 22.12 -7.02 -8.71
N ALA A 122 21.98 -7.96 -9.62
CA ALA A 122 22.47 -7.83 -10.98
C ALA A 122 21.29 -7.66 -11.93
N ARG A 123 21.39 -6.71 -12.85
CA ARG A 123 20.42 -6.52 -13.93
C ARG A 123 20.99 -7.11 -15.21
N ALA A 124 20.37 -8.15 -15.72
CA ALA A 124 20.71 -8.77 -17.00
C ALA A 124 19.50 -8.57 -17.95
N GLY A 125 19.53 -7.50 -18.74
CA GLY A 125 18.39 -7.10 -19.56
C GLY A 125 17.16 -6.74 -18.72
N ALA A 126 16.09 -7.54 -18.84
CA ALA A 126 14.84 -7.39 -18.08
C ALA A 126 14.80 -8.23 -16.78
N SER A 127 15.84 -9.03 -16.50
CA SER A 127 15.90 -9.92 -15.34
C SER A 127 16.70 -9.30 -14.20
N PHE A 128 16.25 -9.55 -12.98
CA PHE A 128 16.94 -9.21 -11.74
C PHE A 128 17.39 -10.50 -11.06
N GLU A 129 18.69 -10.60 -10.76
CA GLU A 129 19.24 -11.68 -9.94
C GLU A 129 19.49 -11.16 -8.53
N PHE A 130 18.94 -11.86 -7.54
CA PHE A 130 19.04 -11.51 -6.13
C PHE A 130 19.79 -12.60 -5.37
N SER A 131 20.82 -12.20 -4.60
CA SER A 131 21.45 -13.10 -3.64
C SER A 131 21.65 -12.40 -2.30
N THR A 132 21.49 -13.18 -1.23
CA THR A 132 21.72 -12.72 0.14
C THR A 132 22.42 -13.81 0.95
N THR A 133 23.28 -13.40 1.87
CA THR A 133 23.87 -14.29 2.88
C THR A 133 23.07 -14.32 4.18
N LYS A 134 21.96 -13.57 4.26
CA LYS A 134 21.04 -13.56 5.41
C LYS A 134 20.05 -14.73 5.32
N GLU A 135 19.55 -15.16 6.48
CA GLU A 135 18.49 -16.17 6.56
C GLU A 135 17.19 -15.73 5.88
N SER A 136 16.91 -14.41 5.87
CA SER A 136 15.80 -13.82 5.12
C SER A 136 16.11 -12.40 4.70
N ALA A 137 15.54 -12.00 3.57
CA ALA A 137 15.59 -10.66 3.04
C ALA A 137 14.32 -10.40 2.21
N ALA A 138 14.13 -9.15 1.81
CA ALA A 138 13.04 -8.77 0.91
C ALA A 138 13.52 -7.72 -0.07
N ILE A 139 13.00 -7.77 -1.28
CA ILE A 139 13.23 -6.78 -2.32
C ILE A 139 11.93 -6.44 -3.04
N LEU A 140 11.75 -5.15 -3.27
CA LEU A 140 10.77 -4.59 -4.19
C LEU A 140 11.55 -3.97 -5.36
N CYS A 141 11.46 -4.58 -6.54
CA CYS A 141 11.97 -4.01 -7.77
C CYS A 141 10.90 -3.07 -8.37
N LEU A 142 11.33 -1.89 -8.82
CA LEU A 142 10.52 -0.84 -9.43
C LEU A 142 11.20 -0.37 -10.72
N PRO A 143 11.16 -1.15 -11.82
CA PRO A 143 11.91 -0.84 -13.04
C PRO A 143 11.59 0.54 -13.62
N ASN A 144 10.35 1.00 -13.44
CA ASN A 144 9.86 2.31 -13.89
C ASN A 144 9.76 3.34 -12.74
N SER A 145 10.42 3.07 -11.60
CA SER A 145 10.24 3.83 -10.36
C SER A 145 8.78 3.80 -9.87
N ALA A 146 8.42 4.72 -8.97
CA ALA A 146 7.04 4.98 -8.57
C ALA A 146 6.76 6.48 -8.54
N THR A 147 5.48 6.83 -8.57
CA THR A 147 4.97 8.17 -8.31
C THR A 147 4.33 8.17 -6.92
N LYS A 148 4.83 9.02 -6.03
CA LYS A 148 4.24 9.20 -4.70
C LYS A 148 3.04 10.13 -4.77
N HIS A 149 1.93 9.71 -4.19
CA HIS A 149 0.74 10.50 -3.94
C HIS A 149 0.57 10.65 -2.44
N GLU A 150 0.52 11.88 -1.93
CA GLU A 150 0.42 12.13 -0.49
C GLU A 150 -0.58 13.24 -0.18
N TYR A 151 -1.50 12.94 0.74
CA TYR A 151 -2.40 13.95 1.29
C TYR A 151 -1.76 14.57 2.53
N LEU A 152 -1.38 15.85 2.42
CA LEU A 152 -0.57 16.52 3.43
C LEU A 152 -1.34 16.79 4.73
N ASN A 153 -2.64 17.10 4.64
CA ASN A 153 -3.48 17.38 5.80
C ASN A 153 -3.95 16.09 6.49
N LYS A 154 -3.00 15.31 7.01
CA LYS A 154 -3.26 14.07 7.76
C LYS A 154 -4.10 14.29 9.02
N GLY A 155 -4.07 15.51 9.57
CA GLY A 155 -4.90 15.93 10.71
C GLY A 155 -6.40 15.84 10.40
N ALA A 156 -6.83 16.40 9.27
CA ALA A 156 -8.22 16.34 8.83
C ALA A 156 -8.70 14.89 8.61
N ILE A 157 -7.86 14.04 7.99
CA ILE A 157 -8.18 12.60 7.85
C ILE A 157 -8.35 11.96 9.22
N LYS A 158 -7.43 12.21 10.15
CA LYS A 158 -7.47 11.63 11.50
C LYS A 158 -8.72 12.05 12.26
N GLU A 159 -9.07 13.34 12.24
CA GLU A 159 -10.27 13.86 12.91
C GLU A 159 -11.54 13.23 12.32
N TYR A 160 -11.64 13.20 10.98
CA TYR A 160 -12.76 12.60 10.28
C TYR A 160 -12.88 11.09 10.56
N ALA A 161 -11.77 10.34 10.53
CA ALA A 161 -11.76 8.92 10.86
C ALA A 161 -12.12 8.67 12.34
N THR A 162 -11.70 9.54 13.25
CA THR A 162 -12.04 9.44 14.67
C THR A 162 -13.53 9.66 14.89
N ALA A 163 -14.12 10.66 14.22
CA ALA A 163 -15.54 10.97 14.33
C ALA A 163 -16.45 9.87 13.74
N ASN A 164 -16.01 9.21 12.67
CA ASN A 164 -16.85 8.26 11.92
C ASN A 164 -16.48 6.78 12.14
N GLY A 165 -15.35 6.48 12.79
CA GLY A 165 -14.80 5.12 12.87
C GLY A 165 -15.76 4.07 13.44
N ALA A 166 -16.58 4.45 14.43
CA ALA A 166 -17.61 3.56 14.97
C ALA A 166 -18.70 3.23 13.94
N ALA A 167 -19.17 4.22 13.18
CA ALA A 167 -20.15 4.02 12.11
C ALA A 167 -19.57 3.15 10.99
N TRP A 168 -18.30 3.36 10.63
CA TRP A 168 -17.61 2.53 9.64
C TRP A 168 -17.48 1.09 10.09
N TYR A 169 -17.09 0.85 11.35
CA TYR A 169 -16.98 -0.49 11.90
C TYR A 169 -18.34 -1.22 11.90
N ASN A 170 -19.41 -0.52 12.28
CA ASN A 170 -20.78 -1.06 12.23
C ASN A 170 -21.23 -1.35 10.79
N TYR A 171 -20.89 -0.49 9.83
CA TYR A 171 -21.16 -0.72 8.41
C TYR A 171 -20.40 -1.94 7.87
N VAL A 172 -19.13 -2.06 8.21
CA VAL A 172 -18.27 -3.15 7.72
C VAL A 172 -18.69 -4.51 8.31
N ASN A 173 -19.09 -4.54 9.57
CA ASN A 173 -19.39 -5.80 10.28
C ASN A 173 -20.88 -6.12 10.41
N GLY A 174 -21.77 -5.15 10.20
CA GLY A 174 -23.21 -5.37 10.26
C GLY A 174 -23.68 -6.40 9.25
N SER A 175 -24.50 -7.35 9.69
CA SER A 175 -25.05 -8.41 8.83
C SER A 175 -26.00 -7.88 7.76
N GLN A 176 -26.58 -6.69 7.99
CA GLN A 176 -27.39 -5.96 7.03
C GLN A 176 -26.57 -5.16 5.99
N TYR A 177 -25.23 -5.18 6.11
CA TYR A 177 -24.32 -4.43 5.25
C TYR A 177 -23.26 -5.38 4.64
N LEU A 178 -21.99 -5.30 5.08
CA LEU A 178 -20.89 -6.02 4.44
C LEU A 178 -20.50 -7.32 5.13
N ALA A 179 -20.90 -7.55 6.38
CA ALA A 179 -20.65 -8.77 7.15
C ALA A 179 -19.18 -9.29 7.07
N ARG A 180 -18.19 -8.41 7.16
CA ARG A 180 -16.78 -8.74 6.88
C ARG A 180 -16.02 -9.39 8.04
N ASP A 181 -16.59 -9.40 9.24
CA ASP A 181 -15.91 -9.86 10.47
C ASP A 181 -14.51 -9.24 10.66
N ALA A 182 -14.41 -7.95 10.33
CA ALA A 182 -13.20 -7.16 10.45
C ALA A 182 -12.85 -6.96 11.93
N PRO A 183 -11.65 -7.36 12.39
CA PRO A 183 -11.24 -7.19 13.79
C PRO A 183 -11.19 -5.72 14.23
N ASN A 184 -11.34 -5.48 15.53
CA ASN A 184 -11.13 -4.14 16.11
C ASN A 184 -9.73 -3.62 15.75
N GLY A 185 -9.67 -2.42 15.18
CA GLY A 185 -8.42 -1.78 14.76
C GLY A 185 -7.88 -2.26 13.41
N SER A 186 -8.63 -3.04 12.63
CA SER A 186 -8.21 -3.51 11.31
C SER A 186 -8.63 -2.62 10.14
N LEU A 187 -9.34 -1.52 10.39
CA LEU A 187 -9.69 -0.53 9.37
C LEU A 187 -8.55 0.47 9.21
N TYR A 188 -8.13 0.67 7.98
CA TYR A 188 -7.07 1.60 7.61
C TYR A 188 -7.64 2.69 6.71
N VAL A 189 -7.10 3.90 6.86
CA VAL A 189 -7.31 5.00 5.91
C VAL A 189 -5.99 5.32 5.25
N VAL A 190 -5.96 5.28 3.93
CA VAL A 190 -4.76 5.58 3.15
C VAL A 190 -4.52 7.08 3.18
N THR A 191 -3.34 7.49 3.66
CA THR A 191 -2.93 8.91 3.71
C THR A 191 -1.94 9.27 2.60
N GLY A 192 -1.32 8.26 2.00
CA GLY A 192 -0.41 8.36 0.88
C GLY A 192 -0.21 6.97 0.26
N CYS A 193 0.19 6.93 -1.00
CA CYS A 193 0.54 5.71 -1.70
C CYS A 193 1.67 5.97 -2.71
N ASP A 194 2.33 4.89 -3.12
CA ASP A 194 3.30 4.91 -4.22
C ASP A 194 2.75 4.04 -5.35
N ILE A 195 2.62 4.65 -6.53
CA ILE A 195 1.98 4.04 -7.70
C ILE A 195 3.03 3.75 -8.75
N THR A 196 2.99 2.55 -9.31
CA THR A 196 3.86 2.11 -10.40
C THR A 196 3.07 1.23 -11.36
N ASP A 197 3.53 1.14 -12.60
CA ASP A 197 3.01 0.25 -13.64
C ASP A 197 3.84 -1.03 -13.80
N SER A 198 4.97 -1.14 -13.09
CA SER A 198 5.88 -2.28 -13.17
C SER A 198 6.57 -2.52 -11.84
N TRP A 199 6.42 -3.73 -11.31
CA TRP A 199 7.05 -4.14 -10.05
C TRP A 199 7.44 -5.62 -10.05
N GLY A 200 8.29 -5.99 -9.10
CA GLY A 200 8.57 -7.38 -8.75
C GLY A 200 8.90 -7.51 -7.26
N THR A 201 8.44 -8.58 -6.63
CA THR A 201 8.64 -8.85 -5.20
C THR A 201 9.36 -10.18 -5.01
N ALA A 202 10.32 -10.24 -4.07
CA ALA A 202 11.00 -11.48 -3.67
C ALA A 202 11.46 -11.41 -2.21
#